data_AF-A0AAW5LLZ4-F1
#
_entry.id   AF-A0AAW5LLZ4-F1
#
_cell.length_a   1.000
_cell.length_b   1.000
_cell.length_c   1.000
_cell.angle_alpha   90.00
_cell.angle_beta   90.00
_cell.angle_gamma   90.00
#
_symmetry.space_group_name_H-M   'P 1'
#
loop_
_entity.id
_entity.type
_entity.pdbx_description
1 polymer ?
#
loop_
_entity_poly.entity_id
_entity_poly.type
_entity_poly.pdbx_seq_one_letter_code
_entity_poly.pdbx_strand_id
1 'polypeptide(L)'
;MAKTVYLYDGTPRTVISDWDYPNEPYTEIPPYEGIWQPFYFDPDYQRWIGSEPPLKNSDLERLEEAMNSQNEKLKLFIERSNKIEAHNHRLLKYVGDILFQIANIKQNVDIADNAIQLSDVQYMYDNGIYTNFTIKLLVDNGSLTKREYKEITGEDYPVNIDENE
;
A
#
# COMPACT_ATOMS: atom_id res chain seq x y z
N MET A 1 -58.41 4.84 13.50
CA MET A 1 -57.36 5.78 13.96
C MET A 1 -56.81 6.46 12.71
N ALA A 2 -56.68 7.78 12.70
CA ALA A 2 -56.05 8.47 11.58
C ALA A 2 -54.54 8.20 11.59
N LYS A 3 -53.95 7.95 10.42
CA LYS A 3 -52.52 7.77 10.20
C LYS A 3 -51.98 8.85 9.26
N THR A 4 -50.69 9.12 9.31
CA THR A 4 -50.00 10.00 8.35
C THR A 4 -49.00 9.18 7.57
N VAL A 5 -49.05 9.31 6.24
CA VAL A 5 -48.05 8.77 5.32
C VAL A 5 -47.42 9.92 4.55
N TYR A 6 -46.27 9.68 3.92
CA TYR A 6 -45.51 10.68 3.19
C TYR A 6 -45.32 10.20 1.76
N LEU A 7 -45.66 11.04 0.78
CA LEU A 7 -45.24 10.79 -0.60
C LEU A 7 -43.71 10.81 -0.68
N TYR A 8 -43.10 10.21 -1.70
CA TYR A 8 -41.63 10.16 -1.83
C TYR A 8 -40.95 11.54 -2.02
N ASP A 9 -41.73 12.61 -2.20
CA ASP A 9 -41.28 14.01 -2.17
C ASP A 9 -41.41 14.66 -0.77
N GLY A 10 -41.81 13.89 0.23
CA GLY A 10 -42.04 14.26 1.63
C GLY A 10 -43.35 15.00 1.91
N THR A 11 -44.25 15.11 0.93
CA THR A 11 -45.59 15.67 1.14
C THR A 11 -46.42 14.77 2.08
N PRO A 12 -46.88 15.27 3.24
CA PRO A 12 -47.68 14.47 4.16
C PRO A 12 -49.12 14.28 3.66
N ARG A 13 -49.67 13.08 3.83
CA ARG A 13 -51.06 12.70 3.52
C ARG A 13 -51.68 12.06 4.76
N THR A 14 -52.89 12.49 5.11
CA THR A 14 -53.64 11.93 6.24
C THR A 14 -54.58 10.86 5.72
N VAL A 15 -54.48 9.65 6.29
CA VAL A 15 -55.29 8.48 5.96
C VAL A 15 -56.24 8.22 7.12
N ILE A 16 -57.55 8.34 6.89
CA ILE A 16 -58.59 8.14 7.91
C ILE A 16 -59.26 6.78 7.74
N SER A 17 -59.38 6.33 6.49
CA SER A 17 -59.90 5.04 6.04
C SER A 17 -58.99 4.41 4.99
N ASP A 18 -59.14 3.12 4.72
CA ASP A 18 -58.32 2.40 3.73
C ASP A 18 -58.50 2.94 2.30
N TRP A 19 -59.55 3.72 2.04
CA TRP A 19 -59.78 4.38 0.74
C TRP A 19 -58.98 5.69 0.58
N ASP A 20 -58.37 6.19 1.65
CA ASP A 20 -57.64 7.47 1.66
C ASP A 20 -56.14 7.30 1.38
N TYR A 21 -55.65 6.08 1.15
CA TYR A 21 -54.25 5.84 0.80
C TYR A 21 -53.92 6.46 -0.57
N PRO A 22 -52.74 7.11 -0.71
CA PRO A 22 -52.33 7.69 -1.98
C PRO A 22 -52.19 6.64 -3.08
N ASN A 23 -52.49 7.03 -4.31
CA ASN A 23 -52.20 6.21 -5.49
C ASN A 23 -50.72 6.34 -5.90
N GLU A 24 -50.08 7.44 -5.54
CA GLU A 24 -48.65 7.68 -5.74
C GLU A 24 -47.78 6.91 -4.75
N PRO A 25 -46.49 6.65 -5.06
CA PRO A 25 -45.56 6.03 -4.13
C PRO A 25 -45.46 6.80 -2.81
N TYR A 26 -45.66 6.09 -1.70
CA TYR A 26 -45.64 6.63 -0.35
C TYR A 26 -44.86 5.74 0.61
N THR A 27 -44.48 6.32 1.74
CA THR A 27 -43.85 5.64 2.87
C THR A 27 -44.52 6.07 4.18
N GLU A 28 -44.47 5.22 5.20
CA GLU A 28 -44.84 5.60 6.57
C GLU A 28 -43.69 6.31 7.31
N ILE A 29 -42.49 6.35 6.72
CA ILE A 29 -41.30 6.92 7.32
C ILE A 29 -41.29 8.45 7.10
N PRO A 30 -41.36 9.29 8.15
CA PRO A 30 -41.31 10.74 7.98
C PRO A 30 -39.94 11.21 7.47
N PRO A 31 -39.88 12.29 6.67
CA PRO A 31 -38.63 12.97 6.33
C PRO A 31 -37.79 13.25 7.57
N TYR A 32 -36.48 12.96 7.52
CA TYR A 32 -35.58 13.22 8.65
C TYR A 32 -35.50 14.72 8.95
N GLU A 33 -35.43 15.08 10.23
CA GLU A 33 -35.21 16.48 10.61
C GLU A 33 -33.86 16.98 10.06
N GLY A 34 -33.84 18.19 9.51
CA GLY A 34 -32.62 18.84 9.02
C GLY A 34 -32.28 18.62 7.55
N ILE A 35 -33.08 17.85 6.79
CA ILE A 35 -32.94 17.82 5.32
C ILE A 35 -33.62 19.05 4.69
N TRP A 36 -32.98 19.63 3.68
CA TRP A 36 -33.54 20.77 2.93
C TRP A 36 -34.40 20.27 1.77
N GLN A 37 -35.42 21.03 1.38
CA GLN A 37 -36.21 20.71 0.18
C GLN A 37 -35.40 21.00 -1.09
N PRO A 38 -35.60 20.22 -2.18
CA PRO A 38 -36.56 19.12 -2.36
C PRO A 38 -36.19 17.86 -1.57
N PHE A 39 -37.15 16.98 -1.26
CA PHE A 39 -36.86 15.71 -0.57
C PHE A 39 -36.85 14.53 -1.55
N TYR A 40 -35.92 13.59 -1.33
CA TYR A 40 -35.85 12.35 -2.09
C TYR A 40 -35.89 11.13 -1.16
N PHE A 41 -36.75 10.18 -1.49
CA PHE A 41 -36.85 8.88 -0.82
C PHE A 41 -36.27 7.77 -1.71
N ASP A 42 -35.47 6.91 -1.10
CA ASP A 42 -34.88 5.72 -1.71
C ASP A 42 -35.75 4.49 -1.37
N PRO A 43 -36.53 3.96 -2.35
CA PRO A 43 -37.43 2.84 -2.10
C PRO A 43 -36.72 1.52 -1.86
N ASP A 44 -35.51 1.32 -2.38
CA ASP A 44 -34.78 0.04 -2.26
C ASP A 44 -34.25 -0.12 -0.83
N TYR A 45 -33.80 0.97 -0.23
CA TYR A 45 -33.29 1.01 1.14
C TYR A 45 -34.27 1.59 2.16
N GLN A 46 -35.49 1.92 1.74
CA GLN A 46 -36.57 2.48 2.56
C GLN A 46 -36.10 3.65 3.45
N ARG A 47 -35.43 4.64 2.87
CA ARG A 47 -34.85 5.78 3.63
C ARG A 47 -34.87 7.10 2.85
N TRP A 48 -34.89 8.21 3.57
CA TRP A 48 -34.68 9.55 2.99
C TRP A 48 -33.19 9.77 2.70
N ILE A 49 -32.87 10.23 1.49
CA ILE A 49 -31.48 10.45 1.01
C ILE A 49 -31.10 11.93 0.93
N GLY A 50 -32.00 12.83 1.34
CA GLY A 50 -31.74 14.27 1.45
C GLY A 50 -32.26 15.05 0.24
N SER A 51 -31.50 16.08 -0.15
CA SER A 51 -31.91 17.09 -1.15
C SER A 51 -31.28 16.95 -2.52
N GLU A 52 -30.43 15.94 -2.70
CA GLU A 52 -29.81 15.65 -3.98
C GLU A 52 -30.62 14.56 -4.69
N PRO A 53 -30.94 14.75 -5.99
CA PRO A 53 -31.65 13.73 -6.74
C PRO A 53 -30.82 12.44 -6.78
N PRO A 54 -31.47 11.26 -6.78
CA PRO A 54 -30.79 10.01 -7.04
C PRO A 54 -29.95 10.11 -8.33
N LEU A 55 -28.77 9.50 -8.31
CA LEU A 55 -27.92 9.40 -9.49
C LEU A 55 -28.69 8.72 -10.63
N LYS A 56 -28.57 9.25 -11.84
CA LYS A 56 -29.13 8.61 -13.04
C LYS A 56 -28.16 7.56 -13.56
N ASN A 57 -28.66 6.64 -14.39
CA ASN A 57 -27.83 5.61 -15.02
C ASN A 57 -26.63 6.20 -15.77
N SER A 58 -26.81 7.33 -16.47
CA SER A 58 -25.72 8.04 -17.15
C SER A 58 -24.65 8.59 -16.20
N ASP A 59 -25.04 8.98 -14.98
CA ASP A 59 -24.09 9.44 -13.97
C ASP A 59 -23.29 8.25 -13.41
N LEU A 60 -23.95 7.11 -13.21
CA LEU A 60 -23.31 5.86 -12.79
C LEU A 60 -22.32 5.36 -13.84
N GLU A 61 -22.70 5.35 -15.13
CA GLU A 61 -21.82 4.96 -16.24
C GLU A 61 -20.55 5.85 -16.28
N ARG A 62 -20.71 7.17 -16.16
CA ARG A 62 -19.57 8.10 -16.12
C ARG A 62 -18.66 7.86 -14.92
N LEU A 63 -19.24 7.54 -13.76
CA LEU A 63 -18.47 7.21 -12.56
C LEU A 63 -17.70 5.89 -12.74
N GLU A 64 -18.32 4.89 -13.35
CA GLU A 64 -17.69 3.60 -13.66
C GLU A 64 -16.52 3.78 -14.65
N GLU A 65 -16.72 4.52 -15.73
CA GLU A 65 -15.67 4.86 -16.69
C GLU A 65 -14.50 5.60 -16.03
N ALA A 66 -14.81 6.59 -15.19
CA ALA A 66 -13.81 7.35 -14.46
C ALA A 66 -13.01 6.45 -13.50
N MET A 67 -13.71 5.59 -12.74
CA MET A 67 -13.09 4.64 -11.82
C MET A 67 -12.19 3.64 -12.56
N ASN A 68 -12.66 3.08 -13.67
CA ASN A 68 -11.89 2.18 -14.51
C ASN A 68 -10.64 2.87 -15.09
N SER A 69 -10.76 4.12 -15.54
CA SER A 69 -9.62 4.91 -16.00
C SER A 69 -8.56 5.11 -14.90
N GLN A 70 -8.98 5.39 -13.67
CA GLN A 70 -8.06 5.53 -12.53
C GLN A 70 -7.40 4.19 -12.17
N ASN A 71 -8.15 3.10 -12.21
CA ASN A 71 -7.62 1.76 -11.97
C ASN A 71 -6.51 1.40 -12.98
N GLU A 72 -6.70 1.71 -14.26
CA GLU A 72 -5.65 1.48 -15.28
C GLU A 72 -4.40 2.35 -15.04
N LYS A 73 -4.57 3.61 -14.63
CA LYS A 73 -3.44 4.46 -14.24
C LYS A 73 -2.69 3.90 -13.04
N LEU A 74 -3.41 3.37 -12.05
CA LEU A 74 -2.81 2.75 -10.87
C LEU A 74 -2.02 1.49 -11.24
N LYS A 75 -2.56 0.63 -12.11
CA LYS A 75 -1.84 -0.55 -12.62
C LYS A 75 -0.54 -0.16 -13.32
N LEU A 76 -0.57 0.85 -14.19
CA LEU A 76 0.62 1.36 -14.87
C LEU A 76 1.64 1.94 -13.89
N PHE A 77 1.19 2.62 -12.84
CA PHE A 77 2.07 3.14 -11.79
C PHE A 77 2.76 1.99 -11.03
N ILE A 78 2.01 0.95 -10.63
CA ILE A 78 2.55 -0.23 -9.95
C ILE A 78 3.58 -0.93 -10.85
N GLU A 79 3.27 -1.13 -12.14
CA GLU A 79 4.21 -1.76 -13.08
C GLU A 79 5.53 -0.97 -13.20
N ARG A 80 5.44 0.37 -13.29
CA ARG A 80 6.62 1.24 -13.34
C ARG A 80 7.41 1.20 -12.04
N SER A 81 6.72 1.20 -10.90
CA SER A 81 7.33 1.08 -9.57
C SER A 81 8.14 -0.20 -9.45
N ASN A 82 7.55 -1.35 -9.82
CA ASN A 82 8.21 -2.65 -9.77
C ASN A 82 9.46 -2.70 -10.68
N LYS A 83 9.40 -2.07 -11.86
CA LYS A 83 10.57 -1.98 -12.77
C LYS A 83 11.70 -1.15 -12.15
N ILE A 84 11.36 -0.04 -11.50
CA ILE A 84 12.35 0.82 -10.81
C ILE A 84 12.98 0.06 -9.65
N GLU A 85 12.19 -0.65 -8.85
CA GLU A 85 12.69 -1.47 -7.75
C GLU A 85 13.67 -2.54 -8.25
N ALA A 86 13.32 -3.25 -9.33
CA ALA A 86 14.21 -4.24 -9.93
C ALA A 86 15.51 -3.62 -10.46
N HIS A 87 15.45 -2.43 -11.08
CA HIS A 87 16.65 -1.71 -11.53
C HIS A 87 17.49 -1.22 -10.36
N ASN A 88 16.88 -0.71 -9.29
CA ASN A 88 17.58 -0.28 -8.08
C ASN A 88 18.30 -1.46 -7.41
N HIS A 89 17.67 -2.62 -7.33
CA HIS A 89 18.31 -3.83 -6.80
C HIS A 89 19.53 -4.24 -7.65
N ARG A 90 19.44 -4.17 -8.98
CA ARG A 90 20.59 -4.43 -9.87
C ARG A 90 21.72 -3.42 -9.68
N LEU A 91 21.40 -2.12 -9.58
CA LEU A 91 22.38 -1.08 -9.31
C LEU A 91 23.06 -1.30 -7.96
N LEU A 92 22.29 -1.66 -6.94
CA LEU A 92 22.82 -1.93 -5.62
C LEU A 92 23.79 -3.12 -5.64
N LYS A 93 23.45 -4.18 -6.38
CA LYS A 93 24.35 -5.31 -6.61
C LYS A 93 25.66 -4.87 -7.27
N TYR A 94 25.61 -4.05 -8.33
CA TYR A 94 26.83 -3.53 -8.97
C TYR A 94 27.70 -2.73 -8.01
N VAL A 95 27.10 -1.88 -7.17
CA VAL A 95 27.84 -1.14 -6.13
C VAL A 95 28.46 -2.10 -5.12
N GLY A 96 27.71 -3.11 -4.67
CA GLY A 96 28.22 -4.16 -3.78
C GLY A 96 29.40 -4.94 -4.39
N ASP A 97 29.34 -5.28 -5.68
CA ASP A 97 30.43 -5.96 -6.40
C ASP A 97 31.68 -5.07 -6.49
N ILE A 98 31.52 -3.77 -6.73
CA ILE A 98 32.65 -2.80 -6.77
C ILE A 98 33.28 -2.66 -5.37
N LEU A 99 32.48 -2.49 -4.32
CA LEU A 99 32.99 -2.40 -2.95
C LEU A 99 33.78 -3.67 -2.58
N PHE A 100 33.26 -4.84 -2.95
CA PHE A 100 33.94 -6.11 -2.71
C PHE A 100 35.26 -6.22 -3.50
N GLN A 101 35.30 -5.75 -4.74
CA GLN A 101 36.55 -5.70 -5.52
C GLN A 101 37.57 -4.76 -4.89
N ILE A 102 37.15 -3.58 -4.42
CA ILE A 102 38.03 -2.64 -3.69
C ILE A 102 38.61 -3.32 -2.43
N ALA A 103 37.78 -4.07 -1.69
CA ALA A 103 38.20 -4.85 -0.52
C ALA A 103 39.36 -5.78 -0.83
N ASN A 104 39.24 -6.54 -1.93
CA ASN A 104 40.25 -7.51 -2.33
C ASN A 104 41.52 -6.84 -2.88
N ILE A 105 41.40 -5.67 -3.53
CA ILE A 105 42.57 -4.92 -4.00
C ILE A 105 43.35 -4.36 -2.80
N LYS A 106 42.70 -3.97 -1.70
CA LYS A 106 43.36 -3.50 -0.47
C LYS A 106 44.38 -4.50 0.09
N GLN A 107 44.20 -5.81 -0.14
CA GLN A 107 45.20 -6.81 0.26
C GLN A 107 46.54 -6.67 -0.48
N ASN A 108 46.53 -6.09 -1.67
CA ASN A 108 47.67 -6.03 -2.57
C ASN A 108 48.22 -4.61 -2.75
N VAL A 109 47.49 -3.59 -2.29
CA VAL A 109 47.81 -2.17 -2.47
C VAL A 109 47.48 -1.44 -1.17
N ASP A 110 48.37 -0.53 -0.75
CA ASP A 110 48.15 0.33 0.40
C ASP A 110 47.06 1.37 0.08
N ILE A 111 45.80 1.00 0.36
CA ILE A 111 44.63 1.87 0.23
C ILE A 111 44.27 2.35 1.63
N ALA A 112 43.90 3.63 1.75
CA ALA A 112 43.45 4.23 3.00
C ALA A 112 42.40 3.36 3.72
N ASP A 113 42.51 3.27 5.05
CA ASP A 113 41.70 2.38 5.88
C ASP A 113 40.19 2.59 5.79
N ASN A 114 39.75 3.74 5.28
CA ASN A 114 38.35 4.13 5.15
C ASN A 114 37.68 3.68 3.84
N ALA A 115 38.33 2.85 3.01
CA ALA A 115 37.78 2.43 1.71
C ALA A 115 36.48 1.62 1.83
N ILE A 116 36.23 0.98 2.98
CA ILE A 116 35.01 0.22 3.27
C ILE A 116 34.51 0.60 4.65
N GLN A 117 33.28 1.09 4.74
CA GLN A 117 32.64 1.41 6.01
C GLN A 117 31.72 0.26 6.43
N LEU A 118 31.69 -0.01 7.74
CA LEU A 118 30.80 -1.03 8.31
C LEU A 118 29.33 -0.80 7.95
N SER A 119 28.89 0.47 7.92
CA SER A 119 27.53 0.84 7.54
C SER A 119 27.17 0.45 6.11
N ASP A 120 28.11 0.56 5.16
CA ASP A 120 27.88 0.19 3.77
C ASP A 120 27.76 -1.33 3.64
N VAL A 121 28.61 -2.07 4.35
CA VAL A 121 28.56 -3.54 4.40
C VAL A 121 27.25 -4.01 5.02
N GLN A 122 26.83 -3.41 6.14
CA GLN A 122 25.56 -3.72 6.79
C GLN A 122 24.39 -3.46 5.84
N TYR A 123 24.38 -2.30 5.16
CA TYR A 123 23.34 -1.96 4.21
C TYR A 123 23.25 -2.99 3.06
N MET A 124 24.39 -3.44 2.52
CA MET A 124 24.40 -4.49 1.49
C MET A 124 23.90 -5.83 2.03
N TYR A 125 24.21 -6.17 3.28
CA TYR A 125 23.74 -7.39 3.93
C TYR A 125 22.22 -7.37 4.17
N ASP A 126 21.70 -6.28 4.74
CA ASP A 126 20.27 -6.09 5.02
C ASP A 126 19.40 -6.13 3.76
N ASN A 127 19.96 -5.69 2.62
CA ASN A 127 19.31 -5.74 1.31
C ASN A 127 19.51 -7.09 0.58
N GLY A 128 20.09 -8.10 1.24
CA GLY A 128 20.31 -9.44 0.69
C GLY A 128 21.34 -9.51 -0.44
N ILE A 129 22.15 -8.46 -0.61
CA ILE A 129 23.23 -8.41 -1.62
C ILE A 129 24.45 -9.16 -1.11
N TYR A 130 24.84 -8.91 0.14
CA TYR A 130 25.88 -9.67 0.81
C TYR A 130 25.29 -10.81 1.62
N THR A 131 26.02 -11.92 1.65
CA THR A 131 25.65 -13.13 2.41
C THR A 131 26.65 -13.35 3.54
N ASN A 132 26.36 -14.24 4.49
CA ASN A 132 27.32 -14.61 5.55
C ASN A 132 28.68 -15.03 4.96
N PHE A 133 28.68 -15.67 3.78
CA PHE A 133 29.90 -16.01 3.04
C PHE A 133 30.64 -14.77 2.55
N THR A 134 29.94 -13.77 1.99
CA THR A 134 30.56 -12.50 1.58
C THR A 134 31.17 -11.77 2.78
N ILE A 135 30.45 -11.70 3.91
CA ILE A 135 30.97 -11.08 5.13
C ILE A 135 32.20 -11.83 5.64
N LYS A 136 32.19 -13.17 5.58
CA LYS A 136 33.38 -13.99 5.90
C LYS A 136 34.58 -13.62 5.03
N LEU A 137 34.41 -13.50 3.71
CA LEU A 137 35.50 -13.11 2.81
C LEU A 137 36.06 -11.71 3.13
N LEU A 138 35.20 -10.77 3.54
CA LEU A 138 35.61 -9.44 3.99
C LEU A 138 36.39 -9.47 5.32
N VAL A 139 36.12 -10.45 6.19
CA VAL A 139 36.95 -10.67 7.39
C VAL A 139 38.27 -11.32 7.02
N ASP A 140 38.23 -12.38 6.20
CA ASP A 140 39.41 -13.10 5.73
C ASP A 140 40.38 -12.16 4.99
N ASN A 141 39.86 -11.15 4.30
CA ASN A 141 40.69 -10.17 3.60
C ASN A 141 41.15 -8.97 4.45
N GLY A 142 40.79 -8.93 5.74
CA GLY A 142 41.17 -7.89 6.67
C GLY A 142 40.37 -6.58 6.54
N SER A 143 39.33 -6.55 5.71
CA SER A 143 38.43 -5.38 5.60
C SER A 143 37.46 -5.27 6.77
N LEU A 144 37.18 -6.38 7.45
CA LEU A 144 36.35 -6.44 8.66
C LEU A 144 37.02 -7.28 9.75
N THR A 145 36.58 -7.07 10.98
CA THR A 145 36.96 -7.86 12.15
C THR A 145 35.97 -9.00 12.40
N LYS A 146 36.42 -10.04 13.13
CA LYS A 146 35.52 -11.13 13.60
C LYS A 146 34.38 -10.61 14.49
N ARG A 147 34.59 -9.49 15.19
CA ARG A 147 33.54 -8.82 15.99
C ARG A 147 32.46 -8.24 15.08
N GLU A 148 32.88 -7.56 14.00
CA GLU A 148 31.97 -6.98 13.02
C GLU A 148 31.20 -8.04 12.23
N TYR A 149 31.82 -9.20 11.97
CA TYR A 149 31.08 -10.35 11.43
C TYR A 149 29.85 -10.68 12.29
N LYS A 150 30.05 -10.86 13.59
CA LYS A 150 28.97 -11.19 14.53
C LYS A 150 27.95 -10.06 14.65
N GLU A 151 28.40 -8.82 14.56
CA GLU A 151 27.52 -7.64 14.55
C GLU A 151 26.58 -7.65 13.33
N ILE A 152 27.09 -8.01 12.16
CA ILE A 152 26.33 -8.03 10.90
C ILE A 152 25.44 -9.28 10.80
N THR A 153 26.01 -10.47 11.03
CA THR A 153 25.33 -11.75 10.74
C THR A 153 24.55 -12.30 11.93
N GLY A 154 24.86 -11.84 13.15
CA GLY A 154 24.36 -12.43 14.39
C GLY A 154 25.01 -13.77 14.77
N GLU A 155 25.93 -14.29 13.96
CA GLU A 155 26.59 -15.59 14.14
C GLU A 155 28.03 -15.42 14.63
N ASP A 156 28.52 -16.40 15.39
CA ASP A 156 29.96 -16.46 15.72
C ASP A 156 30.78 -16.73 14.45
N TYR A 157 31.98 -16.14 14.38
CA TYR A 157 32.84 -16.31 13.22
C TYR A 157 33.23 -17.78 13.03
N PRO A 158 32.97 -18.40 11.86
CA PRO A 158 33.30 -19.80 11.65
C PRO A 158 34.83 -19.98 11.64
N VAL A 159 35.35 -20.64 12.66
CA VAL A 159 36.75 -21.07 12.70
C VAL A 159 36.83 -22.40 11.93
N ASN A 160 37.61 -22.45 10.85
CA ASN A 160 37.97 -23.75 10.26
C ASN A 160 38.79 -24.51 11.31
N ILE A 161 38.19 -25.51 11.94
CA ILE A 161 38.93 -26.54 12.64
C ILE A 161 39.49 -27.43 11.54
N ASP A 162 40.79 -27.36 11.29
CA ASP A 162 41.45 -28.32 10.43
C ASP A 162 41.38 -29.67 11.17
N GLU A 163 40.52 -30.60 10.74
CA GLU A 163 40.34 -31.91 11.39
C GLU A 163 41.54 -32.87 11.16
N ASN A 164 42.73 -32.34 10.84
CA ASN A 164 43.93 -33.11 10.48
C ASN A 164 45.17 -32.75 11.32
N GLU A 165 45.03 -32.52 12.62
CA GLU A 165 46.15 -32.56 13.59
C GLU A 165 46.05 -33.74 14.56
#